data_AF-A0A3D4JWE9-F1
#
_entry.id   AF-A0A3D4JWE9-F1
#
_cell.length_a   1.000
_cell.length_b   1.000
_cell.length_c   1.000
_cell.angle_alpha   90.00
_cell.angle_beta   90.00
_cell.angle_gamma   90.00
#
_symmetry.space_group_name_H-M   'P 1'
#
loop_
_entity.id
_entity.type
_entity.pdbx_description
1 polymer ?
#
loop_
_entity_poly.entity_id
_entity_poly.type
_entity_poly.pdbx_seq_one_letter_code
_entity_poly.pdbx_strand_id
1 'polypeptide(L)' 'MKKYIAAFLLAGFFLPKAQNTDSAKTDAKLKISAYAELFYTYDFNEPSGGNRQNFLYSYNRHNEVNLNLGFI' A
#
# COMPACT_ATOMS: atom_id res chain seq x y z
N MET A 1 4.91 -42.30 44.81
CA MET A 1 3.75 -41.39 44.68
C MET A 1 4.04 -40.10 43.91
N LYS A 2 5.26 -39.53 43.96
CA LYS A 2 5.57 -38.26 43.26
C LYS A 2 5.75 -38.34 41.72
N LYS A 3 6.04 -39.53 41.17
CA LYS A 3 6.33 -39.70 39.72
C LYS A 3 5.08 -39.61 38.82
N TYR A 4 3.90 -39.89 39.36
CA TYR A 4 2.63 -39.82 38.61
C TYR A 4 2.00 -38.41 38.62
N ILE A 5 2.42 -37.55 39.55
CA ILE A 5 1.97 -36.15 39.63
C ILE A 5 2.55 -35.34 38.46
N ALA A 6 3.80 -35.63 38.07
CA ALA A 6 4.43 -35.00 36.90
C ALA A 6 3.75 -35.40 35.57
N ALA A 7 3.25 -36.64 35.46
CA ALA A 7 2.53 -37.12 34.28
C ALA A 7 1.14 -36.46 34.15
N PHE A 8 0.48 -36.15 35.26
CA PHE A 8 -0.81 -35.45 35.27
C PHE A 8 -0.67 -33.96 34.92
N LEU A 9 0.44 -33.33 35.33
CA LEU A 9 0.77 -31.95 34.97
C LEU A 9 1.12 -31.76 33.48
N LEU A 10 1.54 -32.82 32.79
CA LEU A 10 1.87 -32.77 31.37
C LEU A 10 0.67 -32.97 30.44
N ALA A 11 -0.45 -33.50 30.96
CA ALA A 11 -1.62 -33.86 30.17
C ALA A 11 -2.70 -32.77 30.10
N GLY A 12 -2.61 -31.73 30.92
CA GLY A 12 -3.75 -30.87 31.25
C GLY A 12 -3.64 -29.42 30.82
N PHE A 13 -3.20 -29.07 29.61
CA PHE A 13 -3.36 -27.70 29.09
C PHE A 13 -3.54 -27.56 27.57
N PHE A 14 -3.98 -28.61 26.88
CA PHE A 14 -4.59 -28.42 25.56
C PHE A 14 -6.07 -28.06 25.73
N LEU A 15 -6.34 -26.79 26.06
CA LEU A 15 -7.65 -26.21 25.79
C LEU A 15 -7.67 -25.87 24.30
N PRO A 16 -8.37 -26.64 23.44
CA PRO A 16 -8.57 -26.22 22.06
C PRO A 16 -9.39 -24.92 22.13
N LYS A 17 -8.70 -23.78 22.01
CA LYS A 17 -9.32 -22.54 21.58
C LYS A 17 -9.71 -22.79 20.13
N ALA A 18 -10.93 -23.30 19.91
CA ALA A 18 -11.53 -23.22 18.59
C ALA A 18 -11.56 -21.72 18.24
N GLN A 19 -10.64 -21.30 17.37
CA GLN A 19 -10.71 -19.99 16.77
C GLN A 19 -11.88 -20.07 15.80
N ASN A 20 -13.04 -19.56 16.22
CA ASN A 20 -14.05 -19.16 15.25
C ASN A 20 -13.43 -18.03 14.43
N THR A 21 -12.75 -18.38 13.34
CA THR A 21 -12.61 -17.47 12.21
C THR A 21 -13.94 -17.44 11.49
N ASP A 22 -14.98 -16.93 12.15
CA ASP A 22 -16.04 -16.29 11.39
C ASP A 22 -15.47 -14.95 10.93
N SER A 23 -14.69 -15.03 9.85
CA SER A 23 -14.22 -13.87 9.11
C SER A 23 -14.98 -13.78 7.80
N ALA A 24 -16.30 -13.99 7.84
CA ALA A 24 -17.20 -13.42 6.85
C ALA A 24 -17.78 -12.12 7.41
N LYS A 25 -16.92 -11.19 7.87
CA LYS A 25 -17.28 -9.76 7.84
C LYS A 25 -17.31 -9.35 6.38
N THR A 26 -18.39 -9.70 5.70
CA THR A 26 -18.70 -9.23 4.35
C THR A 26 -19.27 -7.81 4.45
N ASP A 27 -18.54 -6.93 5.12
CA ASP A 27 -18.55 -5.52 4.76
C ASP A 27 -17.81 -5.47 3.42
N ALA A 28 -18.46 -5.86 2.33
CA ALA A 28 -17.95 -5.68 0.97
C ALA A 28 -17.94 -4.18 0.66
N LYS A 29 -17.11 -3.43 1.38
CA LYS A 29 -16.85 -2.02 1.14
C LYS A 29 -15.98 -1.98 -0.10
N LEU A 30 -16.58 -1.58 -1.22
CA LEU A 30 -15.85 -1.24 -2.42
C LEU A 30 -14.72 -0.27 -2.03
N LYS A 31 -13.48 -0.72 -2.17
CA LYS A 31 -12.29 0.07 -1.87
C LYS A 31 -11.70 0.53 -3.19
N ILE A 32 -11.88 1.80 -3.50
CA ILE A 32 -11.24 2.47 -4.63
C ILE A 32 -9.98 3.16 -4.10
N SER A 33 -8.86 3.00 -4.78
CA SER A 33 -7.61 3.69 -4.49
C SER A 33 -7.05 4.28 -5.76
N ALA A 34 -6.62 5.53 -5.73
CA ALA A 34 -5.99 6.19 -6.87
C ALA A 34 -4.58 6.64 -6.50
N TYR A 35 -3.76 6.83 -7.52
CA TYR A 35 -2.40 7.37 -7.41
C TYR A 35 -2.23 8.50 -8.42
N ALA A 36 -1.58 9.59 -8.01
CA ALA A 36 -1.29 10.72 -8.86
C ALA A 36 0.09 11.32 -8.53
N GLU A 37 0.85 11.66 -9.57
CA GLU A 37 2.15 12.34 -9.46
C GLU A 37 2.07 13.73 -10.07
N LEU A 38 1.93 14.74 -9.22
CA LEU A 38 2.01 16.13 -9.64
C LEU A 38 3.47 16.61 -9.60
N PHE A 39 3.83 17.47 -10.52
CA PHE A 39 5.15 18.11 -10.53
C PHE A 39 5.08 19.55 -11.04
N TYR A 40 6.09 20.33 -10.65
CA TYR A 40 6.38 21.64 -11.19
C TYR A 40 7.87 21.73 -11.43
N THR A 41 8.25 22.26 -12.59
CA THR A 41 9.65 22.43 -12.95
C THR A 41 9.83 23.82 -13.53
N TYR A 42 10.75 24.59 -12.99
CA TYR A 42 11.10 25.90 -13.55
C TYR A 42 12.24 25.77 -14.56
N ASP A 43 12.13 26.44 -15.71
CA ASP A 43 13.14 26.50 -16.76
C ASP A 43 13.38 27.96 -17.19
N PHE A 44 14.59 28.45 -16.95
CA PHE A 44 15.01 29.81 -17.29
C PHE A 44 15.14 30.07 -18.79
N ASN A 45 15.31 29.01 -19.60
CA ASN A 45 15.46 29.17 -21.05
C ASN A 45 14.11 29.37 -21.75
N GLU A 46 12.99 29.14 -21.05
CA GLU A 46 11.62 29.23 -21.56
C GLU A 46 11.45 28.71 -23.00
N PRO A 47 11.85 27.45 -23.29
CA PRO A 47 11.79 26.92 -24.65
C PRO A 47 10.35 26.94 -25.18
N SER A 48 10.22 27.34 -26.44
CA SER A 48 8.92 27.41 -27.13
C SER A 48 8.29 26.01 -27.24
N GLY A 49 6.96 25.95 -27.10
CA GLY A 49 6.21 24.68 -27.11
C GLY A 49 5.99 24.05 -25.72
N GLY A 50 6.56 24.62 -24.66
CA GLY A 50 6.26 24.24 -23.27
C GLY A 50 6.90 22.92 -22.79
N ASN A 51 7.68 22.27 -23.66
CA ASN A 51 8.49 21.10 -23.30
C ASN A 51 9.94 21.54 -23.10
N ARG A 52 10.62 20.97 -22.10
CA ARG A 52 12.03 21.28 -21.79
C ARG A 52 13.01 20.61 -22.74
N GLN A 53 12.81 19.32 -23.05
CA GLN A 53 13.67 18.55 -23.94
C GLN A 53 12.88 17.54 -24.79
N ASN A 54 13.24 17.41 -26.07
CA ASN A 54 12.49 16.54 -26.99
C ASN A 54 12.59 15.03 -26.69
N PHE A 55 13.57 14.60 -25.90
CA PHE A 55 13.80 13.18 -25.57
C PHE A 55 13.26 12.77 -24.20
N LEU A 56 12.77 13.72 -23.39
CA LEU A 56 12.21 13.44 -22.07
C LEU A 56 10.71 13.11 -22.18
N TYR A 57 10.31 11.97 -21.66
CA TYR A 57 8.91 11.54 -21.70
C TYR A 57 8.16 11.91 -20.40
N SER A 58 8.83 11.78 -19.26
CA SER A 58 8.30 12.16 -17.94
C SER A 58 8.84 13.51 -17.52
N TYR A 59 8.09 14.23 -16.68
CA TYR A 59 8.52 15.52 -16.11
C TYR A 59 9.01 16.57 -17.12
N ASN A 60 8.50 16.55 -18.36
CA ASN A 60 9.04 17.36 -19.47
C ASN A 60 8.40 18.76 -19.61
N ARG A 61 7.36 19.06 -18.86
CA ARG A 61 6.72 20.38 -18.88
C ARG A 61 7.48 21.37 -18.00
N HIS A 62 7.49 22.65 -18.37
CA HIS A 62 8.11 23.71 -17.57
C HIS A 62 7.17 24.87 -17.30
N ASN A 63 7.48 25.59 -16.22
CA ASN A 63 6.84 26.83 -15.79
C ASN A 63 5.31 26.70 -15.56
N GLU A 64 4.82 25.47 -15.40
CA GLU A 64 3.43 25.13 -15.13
C GLU A 64 3.33 23.92 -14.21
N VAL A 65 2.21 23.80 -13.48
CA VAL A 65 1.89 22.60 -12.69
C VAL A 65 1.36 21.53 -13.63
N ASN A 66 1.88 20.31 -13.53
CA ASN A 66 1.50 19.23 -14.43
C ASN A 66 1.40 17.86 -13.73
N LEU A 67 0.79 16.88 -14.40
CA LEU A 67 0.59 15.51 -13.91
C LEU A 67 1.47 14.56 -14.73
N ASN A 68 2.33 13.79 -14.05
CA ASN A 68 3.20 12.80 -14.68
C ASN A 68 2.50 11.43 -14.81
N LEU A 69 2.00 10.89 -13.70
CA LEU A 69 1.28 9.61 -13.66
C LEU A 69 -0.07 9.76 -12.96
N GLY A 70 -1.07 9.02 -13.42
CA GLY A 70 -2.41 8.94 -12.83
C GLY A 70 -3.00 7.54 -13.00
N PHE A 71 -3.36 6.88 -11.88
CA PHE A 71 -3.95 5.54 -11.85
C PHE A 71 -5.19 5.49 -10.93
N ILE A 72 -6.14 4.61 -11.22
CA ILE A 72 -7.35 4.29 -10.43
C ILE A 72 -7.44 2.78 -10.28
#